data_AF-A0A366C123-F1
#
_entry.id   AF-A0A366C123-F1
#
_cell.length_a   1.000
_cell.length_b   1.000
_cell.length_c   1.000
_cell.angle_alpha   90.00
_cell.angle_beta   90.00
_cell.angle_gamma   90.00
#
_symmetry.space_group_name_H-M   'P 1'
#
loop_
_entity.id
_entity.type
_entity.pdbx_description
1 polymer ?
#
loop_
_entity_poly.entity_id
_entity_poly.type
_entity_poly.pdbx_seq_one_letter_code
_entity_poly.pdbx_strand_id
1 'polypeptide(L)'
;MKKAYLGGRLRQLREARGLTQAALAAQLGISPSYLNQIERNQRPLTVQVLLKINAAFGLDIQVFSEEGDARVLAELREALQGGEPAVGAADLRDLVDNAPALARRMIALHRRAREAEDRAAALALAQGAPDAMPAPAPFEEVRDFFYDNRNFFDGLDTRAEDLARAATLAPGEPLPGLAAHLRDRHGIALRRGEDETGDLRRFDPGRRELLLSGGLSPGQMAFQAATQIGLIEAEDEIARLVAGAAFSGDEARRLARIGLANYFAGAVLMPYEAIWRAAEQSGYDIGWLGHRFGTGFEATCHRLSTLQRPGRQGVPFFFLRVDRAGNISKRQSATDFHFSKVGGSCPLWRVHSAFDRPGEILTQIAEMPEGRRYFWVTRMVQSRRGRYGSPGKVFAVALGCDIAHAGRLVYSQGLDLGDPAAVTPIGAGCKICPREECSQRAFPMLGRPLAANPGRAQFSPYAPAQAPSA
;
A
#
# COMPACT_ATOMS: atom_id res chain seq x y z
N MET A 1 -1.30 -4.31 -35.81
CA MET A 1 -0.98 -3.29 -34.77
C MET A 1 -1.88 -2.09 -34.95
N LYS A 2 -2.47 -1.59 -33.86
CA LYS A 2 -3.30 -0.38 -33.84
C LYS A 2 -2.44 0.86 -34.16
N LYS A 3 -3.05 1.90 -34.73
CA LYS A 3 -2.38 3.18 -35.04
C LYS A 3 -1.98 3.87 -33.72
N ALA A 4 -0.68 4.09 -33.48
CA ALA A 4 -0.16 4.71 -32.27
C ALA A 4 -0.12 6.24 -32.40
N TYR A 5 -1.04 6.95 -31.75
CA TYR A 5 -1.10 8.42 -31.74
C TYR A 5 -0.43 8.95 -30.47
N LEU A 6 0.91 9.06 -30.51
CA LEU A 6 1.77 9.38 -29.36
C LEU A 6 2.47 10.74 -29.48
N GLY A 7 1.88 11.66 -30.24
CA GLY A 7 2.45 12.97 -30.58
C GLY A 7 2.80 13.82 -29.36
N GLY A 8 1.96 13.80 -28.33
CA GLY A 8 2.18 14.53 -27.08
C GLY A 8 3.44 14.06 -26.34
N ARG A 9 3.70 12.75 -26.28
CA ARG A 9 4.90 12.18 -25.64
C ARG A 9 6.17 12.52 -26.44
N LEU A 10 6.09 12.51 -27.77
CA LEU A 10 7.20 12.92 -28.63
C LEU A 10 7.55 14.41 -28.45
N ARG A 11 6.53 15.27 -28.34
CA ARG A 11 6.71 16.69 -28.02
C ARG A 11 7.35 16.89 -26.65
N GLN A 12 6.88 16.21 -25.61
CA GLN A 12 7.48 16.28 -24.28
C GLN A 12 8.94 15.85 -24.27
N LEU A 13 9.27 14.76 -24.98
CA LEU A 13 10.65 14.30 -25.10
C LEU A 13 11.54 15.35 -25.75
N ARG A 14 11.03 15.99 -26.81
CA ARG A 14 11.71 17.07 -27.51
C ARG A 14 11.99 18.25 -26.58
N GLU A 15 10.97 18.70 -25.85
CA GLU A 15 11.04 19.85 -24.94
C GLU A 15 11.96 19.58 -23.74
N ALA A 16 11.89 18.38 -23.16
CA ALA A 16 12.76 17.96 -22.06
C ALA A 16 14.26 17.96 -22.44
N ARG A 17 14.56 17.82 -23.74
CA ARG A 17 15.93 17.89 -24.28
C ARG A 17 16.29 19.24 -24.89
N GLY A 18 15.42 20.25 -24.77
CA GLY A 18 15.64 21.59 -25.32
C GLY A 18 15.75 21.63 -26.84
N LEU A 19 15.17 20.64 -27.54
CA LEU A 19 15.29 20.52 -29.00
C LEU A 19 14.17 21.31 -29.72
N THR A 20 14.52 21.90 -30.86
CA THR A 20 13.52 22.43 -31.81
C THR A 20 12.93 21.29 -32.65
N GLN A 21 11.74 21.48 -33.23
CA GLN A 21 11.15 20.46 -34.13
C GLN A 21 12.08 20.14 -35.31
N ALA A 22 12.75 21.16 -35.87
CA ALA A 22 13.73 20.95 -36.94
C ALA A 22 14.92 20.10 -36.50
N ALA A 23 15.46 20.34 -35.29
CA ALA A 23 16.57 19.59 -34.75
C ALA A 23 16.21 18.11 -34.47
N LEU A 24 15.03 17.87 -33.89
CA LEU A 24 14.55 16.50 -33.66
C LEU A 24 14.26 15.78 -34.98
N ALA A 25 13.67 16.47 -35.97
CA ALA A 25 13.39 15.89 -37.28
C ALA A 25 14.68 15.47 -38.00
N ALA A 26 15.73 16.30 -37.92
CA ALA A 26 17.05 15.98 -38.47
C ALA A 26 17.68 14.76 -37.79
N GLN A 27 17.65 14.68 -36.45
CA GLN A 27 18.15 13.52 -35.70
C GLN A 27 17.40 12.22 -36.03
N LEU A 28 16.10 12.31 -36.28
CA LEU A 28 15.27 11.17 -36.66
C LEU A 28 15.29 10.89 -38.18
N GLY A 29 16.02 11.67 -38.97
CA GLY A 29 16.06 11.53 -40.43
C GLY A 29 14.67 11.54 -41.06
N ILE A 30 13.80 12.46 -40.63
CA ILE A 30 12.46 12.70 -41.17
C ILE A 30 12.26 14.19 -41.46
N SER A 31 11.24 14.56 -42.23
CA SER A 31 10.98 15.98 -42.50
C SER A 31 10.35 16.69 -41.29
N PRO A 32 10.66 17.98 -41.04
CA PRO A 32 10.04 18.77 -39.97
C PRO A 32 8.51 18.82 -40.07
N SER A 33 7.97 18.85 -41.30
CA SER A 33 6.53 18.79 -41.55
C SER A 33 5.93 17.44 -41.10
N TYR A 34 6.62 16.33 -41.36
CA TYR A 34 6.19 15.01 -40.91
C TYR A 34 6.26 14.86 -39.39
N LEU A 35 7.34 15.36 -38.75
CA LEU A 35 7.43 15.40 -37.30
C LEU A 35 6.30 16.24 -36.67
N ASN A 36 5.98 17.40 -37.24
CA ASN A 36 4.88 18.24 -36.76
C ASN A 36 3.51 17.55 -36.89
N GLN A 37 3.26 16.83 -38.00
CA GLN A 37 2.04 16.02 -38.15
C GLN A 37 1.95 14.90 -37.11
N ILE A 38 3.08 14.28 -36.74
CA ILE A 38 3.13 13.27 -35.69
C ILE A 38 2.90 13.90 -34.31
N GLU A 39 3.58 15.00 -33.97
CA GLU A 39 3.42 15.70 -32.69
C GLU A 39 1.98 16.19 -32.44
N ARG A 40 1.24 16.52 -33.51
CA ARG A 40 -0.17 16.94 -33.46
C ARG A 40 -1.16 15.79 -33.64
N ASN A 41 -0.70 14.53 -33.60
CA ASN A 41 -1.52 13.34 -33.80
C ASN A 41 -2.30 13.32 -35.13
N GLN A 42 -1.89 14.08 -36.14
CA GLN A 42 -2.47 14.05 -37.49
C GLN A 42 -1.99 12.83 -38.27
N ARG A 43 -0.79 12.32 -37.96
CA ARG A 43 -0.30 11.03 -38.44
C ARG A 43 0.14 10.16 -37.27
N PRO A 44 -0.15 8.85 -37.31
CA PRO A 44 0.31 7.93 -36.30
C PRO A 44 1.83 7.78 -36.37
N LEU A 45 2.44 7.57 -35.20
CA LEU A 45 3.85 7.24 -35.05
C LEU A 45 4.08 5.83 -35.62
N THR A 46 4.93 5.72 -36.64
CA THR A 46 5.24 4.43 -37.27
C THR A 46 6.32 3.68 -36.49
N VAL A 47 6.36 2.35 -36.63
CA VAL A 47 7.39 1.50 -36.01
C VAL A 47 8.80 1.94 -36.42
N GLN A 48 8.98 2.37 -37.67
CA GLN A 48 10.26 2.90 -38.15
C GLN A 48 10.68 4.16 -37.38
N VAL A 49 9.76 5.08 -37.08
CA VAL A 49 10.09 6.28 -36.31
C VAL A 49 10.37 5.93 -34.85
N LEU A 50 9.63 4.97 -34.25
CA LEU A 50 9.89 4.45 -32.90
C LEU A 50 11.30 3.86 -32.76
N LEU A 51 11.74 3.05 -33.73
CA LEU A 51 13.09 2.48 -33.73
C LEU A 51 14.17 3.57 -33.82
N LYS A 52 13.92 4.62 -34.61
CA LYS A 52 14.83 5.77 -34.70
C LYS A 52 14.88 6.59 -33.40
N ILE A 53 13.74 6.76 -32.72
CA ILE A 53 13.68 7.41 -31.40
C ILE A 53 14.46 6.60 -30.37
N ASN A 54 14.29 5.27 -30.34
CA ASN A 54 15.05 4.40 -29.45
C ASN A 54 16.56 4.49 -29.73
N ALA A 55 16.96 4.38 -30.99
CA ALA A 55 18.38 4.48 -31.39
C ALA A 55 19.01 5.84 -31.04
N ALA A 56 18.26 6.94 -31.20
CA ALA A 56 18.76 8.29 -30.93
C ALA A 56 18.81 8.64 -29.43
N PHE A 57 17.96 8.01 -28.60
CA PHE A 57 17.73 8.46 -27.23
C PHE A 57 17.82 7.37 -26.15
N GLY A 58 18.07 6.11 -26.51
CA GLY A 58 18.22 4.99 -25.58
C GLY A 58 16.96 4.71 -24.75
N LEU A 59 15.78 4.96 -25.31
CA LEU A 59 14.51 4.86 -24.59
C LEU A 59 13.87 3.48 -24.77
N ASP A 60 13.50 2.87 -23.65
CA ASP A 60 12.69 1.67 -23.66
C ASP A 60 11.33 1.95 -24.33
N ILE A 61 10.93 1.10 -25.27
CA ILE A 61 9.69 1.24 -26.07
C ILE A 61 8.45 1.24 -25.14
N GLN A 62 8.60 0.71 -23.92
CA GLN A 62 7.58 0.76 -22.87
C GLN A 62 7.23 2.18 -22.38
N VAL A 63 8.12 3.18 -22.56
CA VAL A 63 7.82 4.59 -22.27
C VAL A 63 6.70 5.13 -23.19
N PHE A 64 6.35 4.39 -24.22
CA PHE A 64 5.27 4.66 -25.17
C PHE A 64 4.08 3.67 -25.06
N SER A 65 3.98 2.87 -23.98
CA SER A 65 2.90 1.90 -23.81
C SER A 65 1.56 2.51 -23.36
N GLU A 66 0.46 1.89 -23.83
CA GLU A 66 -0.96 2.22 -23.54
C GLU A 66 -1.34 1.98 -22.06
N GLU A 67 -0.61 1.11 -21.34
CA GLU A 67 -0.89 0.75 -19.94
C GLU A 67 -0.74 1.93 -18.97
N GLY A 68 0.21 2.83 -19.23
CA GLY A 68 0.38 4.06 -18.47
C GLY A 68 -0.79 5.04 -18.65
N ASP A 69 -1.36 5.11 -19.86
CA ASP A 69 -2.46 6.03 -20.18
C ASP A 69 -3.80 5.51 -19.63
N ALA A 70 -4.02 4.19 -19.67
CA ALA A 70 -5.19 3.58 -19.04
C ALA A 70 -5.25 3.89 -17.53
N ARG A 71 -4.10 3.86 -16.85
CA ARG A 71 -4.00 4.19 -15.43
C ARG A 71 -4.21 5.68 -15.15
N VAL A 72 -3.52 6.56 -15.88
CA VAL A 72 -3.69 8.02 -15.71
C VAL A 72 -5.13 8.43 -16.02
N LEU A 73 -5.77 7.81 -17.01
CA LEU A 73 -7.18 8.05 -17.33
C LEU A 73 -8.12 7.59 -16.21
N ALA A 74 -7.85 6.44 -15.57
CA ALA A 74 -8.63 5.96 -14.43
C ALA A 74 -8.50 6.90 -13.22
N GLU A 75 -7.27 7.29 -12.88
CA GLU A 75 -7.00 8.21 -11.76
C GLU A 75 -7.54 9.62 -12.02
N LEU A 76 -7.48 10.10 -13.27
CA LEU A 76 -8.04 11.40 -13.65
C LEU A 76 -9.58 11.39 -13.64
N ARG A 77 -10.21 10.28 -14.04
CA ARG A 77 -11.66 10.08 -13.87
C ARG A 77 -12.05 10.16 -12.40
N GLU A 78 -11.35 9.44 -11.54
CA GLU A 78 -11.59 9.47 -10.09
C GLU A 78 -11.44 10.90 -9.53
N ALA A 79 -10.38 11.61 -9.93
CA ALA A 79 -10.11 12.97 -9.45
C ALA A 79 -11.16 14.01 -9.86
N LEU A 80 -11.90 13.78 -10.96
CA LEU A 80 -12.87 14.72 -11.54
C LEU A 80 -14.33 14.24 -11.43
N GLN A 81 -14.58 13.09 -10.80
CA GLN A 81 -15.93 12.58 -10.57
C GLN A 81 -16.74 13.54 -9.68
N GLY A 82 -17.98 13.82 -10.08
CA GLY A 82 -18.92 14.64 -9.30
C GLY A 82 -18.65 16.15 -9.30
N GLY A 83 -17.65 16.62 -10.05
CA GLY A 83 -17.41 18.05 -10.27
C GLY A 83 -18.31 18.64 -11.36
N GLU A 84 -18.65 19.91 -11.24
CA GLU A 84 -19.33 20.66 -12.30
C GLU A 84 -18.37 21.64 -13.00
N PRO A 85 -18.41 21.73 -14.34
CA PRO A 85 -19.24 20.93 -15.26
C PRO A 85 -18.75 19.47 -15.40
N ALA A 86 -19.67 18.56 -15.69
CA ALA A 86 -19.35 17.16 -15.92
C ALA A 86 -18.43 16.99 -17.14
N VAL A 87 -17.29 16.32 -16.96
CA VAL A 87 -16.30 16.09 -18.04
C VAL A 87 -16.51 14.70 -18.65
N GLY A 88 -16.69 14.66 -19.97
CA GLY A 88 -16.96 13.42 -20.70
C GLY A 88 -15.75 12.47 -20.73
N ALA A 89 -16.04 11.18 -20.85
CA ALA A 89 -15.02 10.14 -20.99
C ALA A 89 -14.07 10.34 -22.20
N ALA A 90 -14.55 11.01 -23.25
CA ALA A 90 -13.77 11.37 -24.42
C ALA A 90 -12.80 12.52 -24.13
N ASP A 91 -13.25 13.57 -23.44
CA ASP A 91 -12.43 14.74 -23.09
C ASP A 91 -11.30 14.37 -22.13
N LEU A 92 -11.58 13.48 -21.17
CA LEU A 92 -10.54 12.97 -20.26
C LEU A 92 -9.49 12.16 -21.01
N ARG A 93 -9.89 11.37 -22.01
CA ARG A 93 -8.96 10.61 -22.84
C ARG A 93 -8.14 11.55 -23.71
N ASP A 94 -8.76 12.56 -24.29
CA ASP A 94 -8.08 13.60 -25.06
C ASP A 94 -7.04 14.35 -24.21
N LEU A 95 -7.36 14.65 -22.94
CA LEU A 95 -6.45 15.30 -22.01
C LEU A 95 -5.23 14.42 -21.67
N VAL A 96 -5.43 13.11 -21.50
CA VAL A 96 -4.33 12.16 -21.26
C VAL A 96 -3.45 12.03 -22.50
N ASP A 97 -4.05 11.93 -23.69
CA ASP A 97 -3.35 11.72 -24.94
C ASP A 97 -2.55 12.97 -25.38
N ASN A 98 -3.11 14.17 -25.16
CA ASN A 98 -2.55 15.43 -25.67
C ASN A 98 -1.83 16.27 -24.61
N ALA A 99 -2.14 16.14 -23.31
CA ALA A 99 -1.51 16.91 -22.23
C ALA A 99 -1.27 16.08 -20.94
N PRO A 100 -0.49 14.99 -21.01
CA PRO A 100 -0.30 14.06 -19.89
C PRO A 100 0.34 14.68 -18.64
N ALA A 101 1.18 15.72 -18.79
CA ALA A 101 1.73 16.45 -17.64
C ALA A 101 0.64 17.22 -16.85
N LEU A 102 -0.33 17.79 -17.56
CA LEU A 102 -1.45 18.48 -16.95
C LEU A 102 -2.37 17.50 -16.23
N ALA A 103 -2.70 16.36 -16.87
CA ALA A 103 -3.45 15.27 -16.26
C ALA A 103 -2.81 14.80 -14.93
N ARG A 104 -1.49 14.52 -14.94
CA ARG A 104 -0.75 14.13 -13.73
C ARG A 104 -0.73 15.23 -12.66
N ARG A 105 -0.61 16.50 -13.06
CA ARG A 105 -0.64 17.64 -12.12
C ARG A 105 -2.02 17.78 -11.47
N MET A 106 -3.11 17.58 -12.21
CA MET A 106 -4.47 17.60 -11.69
C MET A 106 -4.70 16.47 -10.69
N ILE A 107 -4.26 15.25 -11.01
CA ILE A 107 -4.30 14.11 -10.08
C ILE A 107 -3.52 14.46 -8.80
N ALA A 108 -2.32 15.01 -8.91
CA ALA A 108 -1.52 15.40 -7.75
C ALA A 108 -2.19 16.50 -6.90
N LEU A 109 -2.85 17.48 -7.54
CA LEU A 109 -3.62 18.51 -6.84
C LEU A 109 -4.82 17.92 -6.10
N HIS A 110 -5.57 17.02 -6.74
CA HIS A 110 -6.69 16.32 -6.12
C HIS A 110 -6.23 15.50 -4.91
N ARG A 111 -5.14 14.72 -5.04
CA ARG A 111 -4.56 13.98 -3.92
C ARG A 111 -4.19 14.90 -2.75
N ARG A 112 -3.55 16.05 -3.02
CA ARG A 112 -3.21 17.04 -1.99
C ARG A 112 -4.45 17.67 -1.34
N ALA A 113 -5.51 17.91 -2.11
CA ALA A 113 -6.77 18.43 -1.59
C ALA A 113 -7.44 17.39 -0.66
N ARG A 114 -7.51 16.13 -1.09
CA ARG A 114 -8.01 15.01 -0.27
C ARG A 114 -7.19 14.83 1.00
N GLU A 115 -5.87 14.88 0.90
CA GLU A 115 -4.99 14.86 2.08
C GLU A 115 -5.25 16.03 3.02
N ALA A 116 -5.50 17.23 2.50
CA ALA A 116 -5.82 18.40 3.30
C ALA A 116 -7.19 18.25 3.98
N GLU A 117 -8.20 17.73 3.28
CA GLU A 117 -9.52 17.41 3.83
C GLU A 117 -9.43 16.34 4.93
N ASP A 118 -8.71 15.25 4.67
CA ASP A 118 -8.49 14.16 5.62
C ASP A 118 -7.74 14.64 6.86
N ARG A 119 -6.73 15.51 6.69
CA ARG A 119 -6.00 16.15 7.80
C ARG A 119 -6.89 17.13 8.56
N ALA A 120 -7.70 17.94 7.89
CA ALA A 120 -8.69 18.81 8.52
C ALA A 120 -9.72 18.00 9.32
N ALA A 121 -10.12 16.84 8.81
CA ALA A 121 -10.99 15.92 9.52
C ALA A 121 -10.30 15.27 10.74
N ALA A 122 -9.02 14.92 10.62
CA ALA A 122 -8.22 14.42 11.75
C ALA A 122 -8.06 15.49 12.85
N LEU A 123 -7.82 16.74 12.45
CA LEU A 123 -7.79 17.91 13.35
C LEU A 123 -9.16 18.15 14.00
N ALA A 124 -10.26 18.00 13.25
CA ALA A 124 -11.62 18.09 13.80
C ALA A 124 -12.00 16.90 14.72
N LEU A 125 -11.22 15.83 14.75
CA LEU A 125 -11.31 14.76 15.75
C LEU A 125 -10.48 15.05 17.00
N ALA A 126 -9.37 15.76 16.88
CA ALA A 126 -8.54 16.20 17.99
C ALA A 126 -9.15 17.47 18.60
N GLN A 127 -9.94 17.34 19.67
CA GLN A 127 -10.38 18.51 20.43
C GLN A 127 -9.16 19.23 21.03
N GLY A 128 -8.74 20.35 20.42
CA GLY A 128 -7.80 21.30 21.01
C GLY A 128 -6.71 21.82 20.08
N ALA A 129 -6.66 23.16 19.96
CA ALA A 129 -5.65 24.03 19.33
C ALA A 129 -5.89 24.44 17.85
N PRO A 130 -6.44 25.65 17.62
CA PRO A 130 -6.32 26.37 16.36
C PRO A 130 -5.02 27.19 16.39
N ASP A 131 -4.00 26.75 15.66
CA ASP A 131 -3.02 27.58 14.95
C ASP A 131 -1.75 26.76 14.67
N ALA A 132 -1.40 26.66 13.39
CA ALA A 132 -0.42 25.78 12.76
C ALA A 132 -0.88 24.32 12.54
N MET A 133 -0.87 23.93 11.26
CA MET A 133 -0.88 22.53 10.84
C MET A 133 0.24 21.78 11.57
N PRO A 134 -0.04 20.75 12.39
CA PRO A 134 1.02 19.94 12.95
C PRO A 134 1.79 19.28 11.80
N ALA A 135 3.12 19.35 11.85
CA ALA A 135 3.95 18.52 10.97
C ALA A 135 3.56 17.04 11.17
N PRO A 136 3.59 16.22 10.10
CA PRO A 136 3.30 14.79 10.23
C PRO A 136 4.20 14.18 11.31
N ALA A 137 3.63 13.30 12.13
CA ALA A 137 4.40 12.66 13.17
C ALA A 137 5.47 11.73 12.54
N PRO A 138 6.61 11.46 13.21
CA PRO A 138 7.68 10.65 12.62
C PRO A 138 7.23 9.29 12.06
N PHE A 139 6.27 8.63 12.71
CA PHE A 139 5.74 7.34 12.22
C PHE A 139 4.87 7.48 10.95
N GLU A 140 4.24 8.64 10.74
CA GLU A 140 3.45 8.94 9.55
C GLU A 140 4.37 9.19 8.35
N GLU A 141 5.49 9.89 8.54
CA GLU A 141 6.50 10.05 7.50
C GLU A 141 7.07 8.68 7.06
N VAL A 142 7.34 7.79 8.01
CA VAL A 142 7.79 6.43 7.67
C VAL A 142 6.70 5.67 6.93
N ARG A 143 5.43 5.74 7.36
CA ARG A 143 4.30 5.14 6.63
C ARG A 143 4.26 5.65 5.18
N ASP A 144 4.34 6.95 4.99
CA ASP A 144 4.27 7.60 3.68
C ASP A 144 5.49 7.22 2.82
N PHE A 145 6.69 7.10 3.40
CA PHE A 145 7.88 6.59 2.71
C PHE A 145 7.69 5.16 2.18
N PHE A 146 7.12 4.24 2.98
CA PHE A 146 6.82 2.88 2.50
C PHE A 146 5.75 2.90 1.40
N TYR A 147 4.76 3.78 1.52
CA TYR A 147 3.71 3.95 0.52
C TYR A 147 4.25 4.47 -0.83
N ASP A 148 5.10 5.49 -0.80
CA ASP A 148 5.69 6.10 -2.01
C ASP A 148 6.57 5.10 -2.78
N ASN A 149 7.13 4.11 -2.07
CA ASN A 149 7.89 3.00 -2.65
C ASN A 149 7.00 1.77 -2.98
N ARG A 150 5.67 1.92 -3.01
CA ARG A 150 4.70 0.83 -3.26
C ARG A 150 4.92 -0.39 -2.35
N ASN A 151 5.40 -0.12 -1.14
CA ASN A 151 5.71 -1.12 -0.12
C ASN A 151 6.68 -2.23 -0.60
N PHE A 152 7.59 -1.91 -1.53
CA PHE A 152 8.56 -2.85 -2.07
C PHE A 152 9.94 -2.22 -2.25
N PHE A 153 11.00 -2.93 -1.84
CA PHE A 153 12.39 -2.47 -1.91
C PHE A 153 13.27 -3.55 -2.53
N ASP A 154 13.48 -3.47 -3.85
CA ASP A 154 14.17 -4.51 -4.64
C ASP A 154 15.57 -4.86 -4.12
N GLY A 155 16.38 -3.85 -3.75
CA GLY A 155 17.72 -4.05 -3.22
C GLY A 155 17.73 -4.83 -1.90
N LEU A 156 16.80 -4.53 -0.98
CA LEU A 156 16.66 -5.27 0.27
C LEU A 156 16.10 -6.68 0.05
N ASP A 157 15.14 -6.83 -0.86
CA ASP A 157 14.55 -8.12 -1.19
C ASP A 157 15.57 -9.07 -1.81
N THR A 158 16.40 -8.57 -2.73
CA THR A 158 17.48 -9.33 -3.36
C THR A 158 18.51 -9.80 -2.34
N ARG A 159 18.98 -8.90 -1.46
CA ARG A 159 19.92 -9.25 -0.39
C ARG A 159 19.32 -10.23 0.62
N ALA A 160 18.02 -10.12 0.90
CA ALA A 160 17.33 -11.05 1.77
C ALA A 160 17.27 -12.46 1.16
N GLU A 161 17.02 -12.57 -0.15
CA GLU A 161 17.08 -13.84 -0.88
C GLU A 161 18.51 -14.42 -0.91
N ASP A 162 19.54 -13.58 -1.04
CA ASP A 162 20.94 -14.00 -0.95
C ASP A 162 21.28 -14.56 0.43
N LEU A 163 20.88 -13.87 1.51
CA LEU A 163 21.06 -14.35 2.87
C LEU A 163 20.34 -15.67 3.10
N ALA A 164 19.09 -15.80 2.63
CA ALA A 164 18.32 -17.03 2.78
C ALA A 164 19.04 -18.23 2.10
N ARG A 165 19.68 -18.01 0.95
CA ARG A 165 20.52 -19.01 0.28
C ARG A 165 21.81 -19.29 1.03
N ALA A 166 22.54 -18.25 1.42
CA ALA A 166 23.84 -18.38 2.09
C ALA A 166 23.73 -19.08 3.45
N ALA A 167 22.71 -18.74 4.23
CA ALA A 167 22.40 -19.37 5.52
C ALA A 167 21.69 -20.73 5.36
N THR A 168 21.47 -21.20 4.12
CA THR A 168 20.84 -22.49 3.79
C THR A 168 19.52 -22.70 4.55
N LEU A 169 18.65 -21.70 4.54
CA LEU A 169 17.44 -21.71 5.36
C LEU A 169 16.46 -22.80 4.91
N ALA A 170 16.06 -23.66 5.83
CA ALA A 170 14.98 -24.61 5.62
C ALA A 170 13.62 -23.90 5.70
N PRO A 171 12.69 -24.13 4.76
CA PRO A 171 11.32 -23.62 4.87
C PRO A 171 10.68 -24.06 6.19
N GLY A 172 10.07 -23.13 6.93
CA GLY A 172 9.43 -23.41 8.21
C GLY A 172 10.37 -23.39 9.43
N GLU A 173 11.66 -23.66 9.23
CA GLU A 173 12.67 -23.74 10.30
C GLU A 173 13.92 -22.88 10.01
N PRO A 174 13.79 -21.55 9.86
CA PRO A 174 14.92 -20.69 9.50
C PRO A 174 15.91 -20.42 10.66
N LEU A 175 15.52 -20.62 11.92
CA LEU A 175 16.35 -20.21 13.07
C LEU A 175 17.73 -20.87 13.14
N PRO A 176 17.90 -22.19 12.94
CA PRO A 176 19.20 -22.84 13.01
C PRO A 176 20.20 -22.28 11.97
N GLY A 177 19.75 -22.05 10.74
CA GLY A 177 20.57 -21.46 9.69
C GLY A 177 20.99 -20.02 9.99
N LEU A 178 20.06 -19.19 10.49
CA LEU A 178 20.38 -17.82 10.91
C LEU A 178 21.34 -17.78 12.10
N ALA A 179 21.19 -18.70 13.07
CA ALA A 179 22.08 -18.81 14.22
C ALA A 179 23.49 -19.25 13.79
N ALA A 180 23.60 -20.20 12.86
CA ALA A 180 24.88 -20.61 12.28
C ALA A 180 25.53 -19.45 11.52
N HIS A 181 24.77 -18.73 10.69
CA HIS A 181 25.25 -17.57 9.95
C HIS A 181 25.80 -16.46 10.86
N LEU A 182 25.06 -16.11 11.93
CA LEU A 182 25.52 -15.15 12.95
C LEU A 182 26.85 -15.57 13.59
N ARG A 183 26.98 -16.85 13.95
CA ARG A 183 28.19 -17.38 14.58
C ARG A 183 29.36 -17.42 13.61
N ASP A 184 29.15 -17.96 12.41
CA ASP A 184 30.24 -18.30 11.50
C ASP A 184 30.72 -17.06 10.72
N ARG A 185 29.81 -16.12 10.38
CA ARG A 185 30.15 -14.89 9.65
C ARG A 185 30.54 -13.73 10.57
N HIS A 186 29.88 -13.60 11.71
CA HIS A 186 30.03 -12.43 12.60
C HIS A 186 30.63 -12.74 13.97
N GLY A 187 30.81 -14.03 14.30
CA GLY A 187 31.22 -14.43 15.64
C GLY A 187 30.18 -14.09 16.70
N ILE A 188 28.90 -13.95 16.33
CA ILE A 188 27.82 -13.59 17.23
C ILE A 188 27.11 -14.84 17.74
N ALA A 189 27.09 -15.06 19.04
CA ALA A 189 26.35 -16.16 19.64
C ALA A 189 24.88 -15.77 19.88
N LEU A 190 23.95 -16.58 19.39
CA LEU A 190 22.52 -16.45 19.67
C LEU A 190 22.19 -17.14 21.00
N ARG A 191 21.57 -16.41 21.92
CA ARG A 191 21.16 -16.88 23.25
C ARG A 191 19.67 -16.67 23.44
N ARG A 192 19.01 -17.59 24.14
CA ARG A 192 17.63 -17.42 24.61
C ARG A 192 17.67 -17.05 26.09
N GLY A 193 17.04 -15.93 26.44
CA GLY A 193 16.89 -15.49 27.81
C GLY A 193 15.70 -16.18 28.50
N GLU A 194 15.70 -16.11 29.82
CA GLU A 194 14.61 -16.62 30.66
C GLU A 194 13.45 -15.62 30.79
N ASP A 195 13.71 -14.32 30.59
CA ASP A 195 12.67 -13.29 30.65
C ASP A 195 11.73 -13.35 29.42
N GLU A 196 10.44 -13.41 29.71
CA GLU A 196 9.35 -13.47 28.74
C GLU A 196 8.68 -12.10 28.50
N THR A 197 9.00 -11.09 29.30
CA THR A 197 8.21 -9.85 29.38
C THR A 197 8.97 -8.60 28.93
N GLY A 198 10.30 -8.60 28.98
CA GLY A 198 11.16 -7.50 28.51
C GLY A 198 11.37 -7.44 26.99
N ASP A 199 12.55 -6.98 26.60
CA ASP A 199 12.95 -6.77 25.21
C ASP A 199 12.86 -8.06 24.39
N LEU A 200 12.40 -7.96 23.14
CA LEU A 200 12.36 -9.12 22.24
C LEU A 200 13.77 -9.62 21.90
N ARG A 201 14.68 -8.67 21.80
CA ARG A 201 16.03 -8.83 21.28
C ARG A 201 16.93 -7.78 21.91
N ARG A 202 18.08 -8.20 22.43
CA ARG A 202 19.16 -7.32 22.89
C ARG A 202 20.45 -7.80 22.23
N PHE A 203 21.10 -6.90 21.51
CA PHE A 203 22.41 -7.17 20.90
C PHE A 203 23.49 -6.46 21.72
N ASP A 204 24.48 -7.22 22.20
CA ASP A 204 25.66 -6.70 22.86
C ASP A 204 26.86 -6.81 21.90
N PRO A 205 27.35 -5.68 21.33
CA PRO A 205 28.47 -5.71 20.41
C PRO A 205 29.80 -6.05 21.09
N GLY A 206 29.95 -5.75 22.39
CA GLY A 206 31.18 -6.03 23.15
C GLY A 206 31.33 -7.53 23.44
N ARG A 207 30.23 -8.18 23.82
CA ARG A 207 30.19 -9.63 24.04
C ARG A 207 29.97 -10.46 22.77
N ARG A 208 29.57 -9.80 21.68
CA ARG A 208 29.08 -10.45 20.44
C ARG A 208 27.98 -11.47 20.75
N GLU A 209 26.99 -11.05 21.53
CA GLU A 209 25.85 -11.90 21.89
C GLU A 209 24.54 -11.26 21.47
N LEU A 210 23.67 -12.06 20.85
CA LEU A 210 22.29 -11.71 20.55
C LEU A 210 21.36 -12.48 21.49
N LEU A 211 20.83 -11.79 22.50
CA LEU A 211 19.89 -12.35 23.45
C LEU A 211 18.45 -12.16 22.96
N LEU A 212 17.69 -13.24 22.85
CA LEU A 212 16.27 -13.25 22.48
C LEU A 212 15.39 -13.58 23.69
N SER A 213 14.22 -12.96 23.79
CA SER A 213 13.28 -13.25 24.89
C SER A 213 12.81 -14.72 24.88
N GLY A 214 12.63 -15.28 26.08
CA GLY A 214 12.15 -16.64 26.30
C GLY A 214 10.75 -16.89 25.76
N GLY A 215 9.90 -15.86 25.71
CA GLY A 215 8.50 -15.95 25.30
C GLY A 215 8.26 -15.94 23.78
N LEU A 216 9.32 -15.93 22.96
CA LEU A 216 9.20 -15.90 21.50
C LEU A 216 8.98 -17.31 20.91
N SER A 217 8.07 -17.42 19.94
CA SER A 217 7.98 -18.62 19.11
C SER A 217 9.21 -18.78 18.21
N PRO A 218 9.49 -19.98 17.65
CA PRO A 218 10.60 -20.19 16.73
C PRO A 218 10.63 -19.20 15.54
N GLY A 219 9.48 -18.96 14.91
CA GLY A 219 9.35 -17.98 13.83
C GLY A 219 9.63 -16.54 14.28
N GLN A 220 9.19 -16.16 15.49
CA GLN A 220 9.50 -14.84 16.05
C GLN A 220 10.98 -14.69 16.40
N MET A 221 11.62 -15.74 16.93
CA MET A 221 13.06 -15.76 17.17
C MET A 221 13.85 -15.60 15.87
N ALA A 222 13.46 -16.34 14.82
CA ALA A 222 14.06 -16.20 13.50
C ALA A 222 13.88 -14.79 12.94
N PHE A 223 12.68 -14.19 13.07
CA PHE A 223 12.45 -12.82 12.65
C PHE A 223 13.40 -11.85 13.36
N GLN A 224 13.55 -11.96 14.69
CA GLN A 224 14.46 -11.12 15.46
C GLN A 224 15.94 -11.31 15.06
N ALA A 225 16.37 -12.56 14.81
CA ALA A 225 17.71 -12.85 14.32
C ALA A 225 17.94 -12.23 12.94
N ALA A 226 17.02 -12.42 12.00
CA ALA A 226 17.09 -11.83 10.66
C ALA A 226 17.07 -10.30 10.69
N THR A 227 16.28 -9.68 11.59
CA THR A 227 16.31 -8.22 11.78
C THR A 227 17.71 -7.75 12.21
N GLN A 228 18.35 -8.46 13.14
CA GLN A 228 19.70 -8.09 13.58
C GLN A 228 20.74 -8.28 12.49
N ILE A 229 20.65 -9.36 11.70
CA ILE A 229 21.52 -9.57 10.54
C ILE A 229 21.32 -8.43 9.53
N GLY A 230 20.08 -8.05 9.24
CA GLY A 230 19.78 -6.92 8.34
C GLY A 230 20.38 -5.60 8.80
N LEU A 231 20.39 -5.34 10.11
CA LEU A 231 21.03 -4.15 10.69
C LEU A 231 22.57 -4.16 10.56
N ILE A 232 23.18 -5.31 10.30
CA ILE A 232 24.63 -5.47 10.14
C ILE A 232 24.99 -5.53 8.65
N GLU A 233 24.32 -6.38 7.87
CA GLU A 233 24.71 -6.73 6.49
C GLU A 233 24.01 -5.90 5.41
N ALA A 234 22.84 -5.33 5.72
CA ALA A 234 22.10 -4.46 4.80
C ALA A 234 22.15 -3.00 5.24
N GLU A 235 23.07 -2.64 6.14
CA GLU A 235 23.19 -1.29 6.71
C GLU A 235 23.38 -0.23 5.62
N ASP A 236 24.25 -0.49 4.65
CA ASP A 236 24.58 0.41 3.55
C ASP A 236 23.35 0.67 2.66
N GLU A 237 22.60 -0.37 2.31
CA GLU A 237 21.38 -0.25 1.51
C GLU A 237 20.27 0.46 2.31
N ILE A 238 20.11 0.13 3.59
CA ILE A 238 19.17 0.82 4.50
C ILE A 238 19.55 2.31 4.61
N ALA A 239 20.83 2.63 4.81
CA ALA A 239 21.32 3.99 4.92
C ALA A 239 21.08 4.77 3.62
N ARG A 240 21.34 4.15 2.46
CA ARG A 240 21.06 4.73 1.14
C ARG A 240 19.58 5.06 0.96
N LEU A 241 18.68 4.14 1.31
CA LEU A 241 17.23 4.34 1.22
C LEU A 241 16.75 5.46 2.14
N VAL A 242 17.26 5.52 3.38
CA VAL A 242 16.90 6.56 4.36
C VAL A 242 17.46 7.93 3.97
N ALA A 243 18.67 8.00 3.41
CA ALA A 243 19.28 9.23 2.93
C ALA A 243 18.58 9.79 1.68
N GLY A 244 18.01 8.92 0.84
CA GLY A 244 17.22 9.31 -0.33
C GLY A 244 15.79 9.81 0.01
N ALA A 245 15.34 9.63 1.25
CA ALA A 245 14.01 10.03 1.70
C ALA A 245 13.99 11.42 2.34
N ALA A 246 12.93 12.17 2.11
CA ALA A 246 12.75 13.54 2.61
C ALA A 246 12.22 13.58 4.06
N PHE A 247 12.87 12.87 4.98
CA PHE A 247 12.48 12.86 6.40
C PHE A 247 12.82 14.17 7.12
N SER A 248 11.87 14.64 7.94
CA SER A 248 11.96 15.93 8.66
C SER A 248 13.02 15.93 9.77
N GLY A 249 13.32 14.79 10.38
CA GLY A 249 14.24 14.70 11.51
C GLY A 249 14.78 13.29 11.79
N ASP A 250 15.69 13.20 12.76
CA ASP A 250 16.42 11.95 13.06
C ASP A 250 15.55 10.86 13.66
N GLU A 251 14.44 11.22 14.31
CA GLU A 251 13.49 10.25 14.84
C GLU A 251 12.82 9.45 13.72
N ALA A 252 12.32 10.12 12.67
CA ALA A 252 11.75 9.47 11.50
C ALA A 252 12.79 8.59 10.79
N ARG A 253 14.04 9.07 10.69
CA ARG A 253 15.16 8.28 10.13
C ARG A 253 15.42 7.01 10.94
N ARG A 254 15.47 7.09 12.28
CA ARG A 254 15.65 5.91 13.16
C ARG A 254 14.49 4.92 13.00
N LEU A 255 13.25 5.41 12.97
CA LEU A 255 12.07 4.57 12.75
C LEU A 255 12.08 3.91 11.37
N ALA A 256 12.50 4.63 10.32
CA ALA A 256 12.65 4.10 8.97
C ALA A 256 13.69 2.97 8.92
N ARG A 257 14.85 3.14 9.58
CA ARG A 257 15.88 2.10 9.68
C ARG A 257 15.34 0.82 10.34
N ILE A 258 14.58 0.97 11.43
CA ILE A 258 13.92 -0.17 12.09
C ILE A 258 12.88 -0.81 11.16
N GLY A 259 12.07 0.00 10.46
CA GLY A 259 11.08 -0.46 9.49
C GLY A 259 11.70 -1.28 8.35
N LEU A 260 12.79 -0.79 7.76
CA LEU A 260 13.50 -1.44 6.67
C LEU A 260 14.22 -2.73 7.13
N ALA A 261 14.76 -2.74 8.35
CA ALA A 261 15.31 -3.98 8.93
C ALA A 261 14.22 -5.03 9.20
N ASN A 262 13.02 -4.61 9.60
CA ASN A 262 11.85 -5.50 9.73
C ASN A 262 11.36 -5.99 8.36
N TYR A 263 11.37 -5.13 7.33
CA TYR A 263 11.09 -5.52 5.94
C TYR A 263 12.07 -6.61 5.48
N PHE A 264 13.37 -6.36 5.66
CA PHE A 264 14.43 -7.31 5.33
C PHE A 264 14.21 -8.65 6.03
N ALA A 265 13.93 -8.66 7.34
CA ALA A 265 13.64 -9.88 8.09
C ALA A 265 12.45 -10.67 7.51
N GLY A 266 11.37 -9.99 7.13
CA GLY A 266 10.24 -10.60 6.45
C GLY A 266 10.64 -11.23 5.11
N ALA A 267 11.46 -10.54 4.32
CA ALA A 267 11.96 -11.03 3.03
C ALA A 267 12.95 -12.20 3.17
N VAL A 268 13.71 -12.29 4.26
CA VAL A 268 14.61 -13.43 4.54
C VAL A 268 13.81 -14.68 4.89
N LEU A 269 12.82 -14.54 5.78
CA LEU A 269 11.97 -15.65 6.21
C LEU A 269 11.03 -16.13 5.11
N MET A 270 10.61 -15.21 4.22
CA MET A 270 9.75 -15.49 3.08
C MET A 270 10.40 -14.94 1.79
N PRO A 271 11.45 -15.63 1.26
CA PRO A 271 12.16 -15.23 0.04
C PRO A 271 11.18 -14.99 -1.11
N TYR A 272 11.36 -13.89 -1.85
CA TYR A 272 10.38 -13.36 -2.79
C TYR A 272 9.84 -14.43 -3.74
N GLU A 273 10.74 -15.11 -4.45
CA GLU A 273 10.33 -16.10 -5.45
C GLU A 273 9.55 -17.27 -4.82
N ALA A 274 9.97 -17.71 -3.64
CA ALA A 274 9.37 -18.83 -2.95
C ALA A 274 7.96 -18.49 -2.45
N ILE A 275 7.79 -17.33 -1.80
CA ILE A 275 6.49 -16.90 -1.27
C ILE A 275 5.53 -16.51 -2.41
N TRP A 276 6.01 -15.85 -3.47
CA TRP A 276 5.19 -15.46 -4.61
C TRP A 276 4.60 -16.70 -5.30
N ARG A 277 5.44 -17.69 -5.66
CA ARG A 277 4.96 -18.95 -6.27
C ARG A 277 3.98 -19.68 -5.37
N ALA A 278 4.30 -19.79 -4.08
CA ALA A 278 3.44 -20.47 -3.12
C ALA A 278 2.08 -19.77 -2.99
N ALA A 279 2.05 -18.43 -2.98
CA ALA A 279 0.82 -17.66 -2.89
C ALA A 279 -0.04 -17.79 -4.16
N GLU A 280 0.55 -17.74 -5.36
CA GLU A 280 -0.18 -17.98 -6.60
C GLU A 280 -0.80 -19.39 -6.65
N GLN A 281 -0.06 -20.41 -6.21
CA GLN A 281 -0.51 -21.81 -6.26
C GLN A 281 -1.56 -22.14 -5.21
N SER A 282 -1.53 -21.51 -4.04
CA SER A 282 -2.48 -21.77 -2.96
C SER A 282 -3.74 -20.89 -3.01
N GLY A 283 -3.86 -20.00 -4.01
CA GLY A 283 -4.90 -18.97 -4.00
C GLY A 283 -4.78 -18.06 -2.79
N TYR A 284 -3.57 -17.69 -2.40
CA TYR A 284 -3.30 -16.76 -1.30
C TYR A 284 -3.83 -17.23 0.08
N ASP A 285 -3.87 -18.54 0.35
CA ASP A 285 -4.20 -19.05 1.69
C ASP A 285 -3.13 -18.63 2.73
N ILE A 286 -3.44 -17.59 3.51
CA ILE A 286 -2.58 -16.98 4.52
C ILE A 286 -2.21 -17.97 5.63
N GLY A 287 -3.14 -18.84 6.02
CA GLY A 287 -2.92 -19.82 7.07
C GLY A 287 -1.91 -20.87 6.62
N TRP A 288 -2.12 -21.43 5.43
CA TRP A 288 -1.20 -22.40 4.82
C TRP A 288 0.18 -21.79 4.53
N LEU A 289 0.22 -20.57 3.99
CA LEU A 289 1.48 -19.85 3.75
C LEU A 289 2.25 -19.62 5.06
N GLY A 290 1.56 -19.17 6.12
CA GLY A 290 2.17 -19.00 7.44
C GLY A 290 2.79 -20.29 7.96
N HIS A 291 2.07 -21.41 7.86
CA HIS A 291 2.61 -22.72 8.24
C HIS A 291 3.84 -23.11 7.41
N ARG A 292 3.76 -22.96 6.08
CA ARG A 292 4.85 -23.32 5.15
C ARG A 292 6.16 -22.57 5.43
N PHE A 293 6.07 -21.30 5.83
CA PHE A 293 7.25 -20.46 6.09
C PHE A 293 7.57 -20.29 7.59
N GLY A 294 6.81 -20.94 8.48
CA GLY A 294 7.03 -20.85 9.93
C GLY A 294 6.71 -19.46 10.50
N THR A 295 5.81 -18.72 9.87
CA THR A 295 5.44 -17.34 10.22
C THR A 295 4.01 -17.25 10.72
N GLY A 296 3.75 -16.23 11.55
CA GLY A 296 2.40 -15.94 12.04
C GLY A 296 1.56 -15.18 11.01
N PHE A 297 0.23 -15.19 11.19
CA PHE A 297 -0.74 -14.54 10.28
C PHE A 297 -0.38 -13.07 9.93
N GLU A 298 -0.02 -12.25 10.94
CA GLU A 298 0.37 -10.85 10.71
C GLU A 298 1.60 -10.73 9.80
N ALA A 299 2.63 -11.56 10.03
CA ALA A 299 3.87 -11.52 9.26
C ALA A 299 3.65 -11.99 7.81
N THR A 300 2.81 -13.01 7.61
CA THR A 300 2.43 -13.47 6.27
C THR A 300 1.66 -12.40 5.50
N CYS A 301 0.66 -11.76 6.12
CA CYS A 301 -0.08 -10.65 5.51
C CYS A 301 0.83 -9.46 5.18
N HIS A 302 1.79 -9.14 6.07
CA HIS A 302 2.80 -8.11 5.83
C HIS A 302 3.64 -8.44 4.61
N ARG A 303 4.09 -9.68 4.45
CA ARG A 303 4.86 -10.07 3.27
C ARG A 303 4.03 -10.05 1.99
N LEU A 304 2.80 -10.54 2.01
CA LEU A 304 1.91 -10.53 0.86
C LEU A 304 1.68 -9.10 0.32
N SER A 305 1.62 -8.09 1.19
CA SER A 305 1.47 -6.69 0.76
C SER A 305 2.74 -6.06 0.16
N THR A 306 3.85 -6.80 0.08
CA THR A 306 5.13 -6.34 -0.50
C THR A 306 5.44 -6.95 -1.87
N LEU A 307 4.58 -7.84 -2.40
CA LEU A 307 4.88 -8.61 -3.62
C LEU A 307 4.72 -7.78 -4.91
N GLN A 308 5.54 -6.75 -5.08
CA GLN A 308 5.46 -5.78 -6.19
C GLN A 308 6.71 -5.77 -7.11
N ARG A 309 7.54 -6.80 -7.08
CA ARG A 309 8.68 -6.97 -8.00
C ARG A 309 8.19 -6.98 -9.45
N PRO A 310 8.74 -6.15 -10.35
CA PRO A 310 8.37 -6.14 -11.76
C PRO A 310 8.48 -7.52 -12.41
N GLY A 311 7.48 -7.89 -13.22
CA GLY A 311 7.39 -9.20 -13.89
C GLY A 311 6.96 -10.37 -13.00
N ARG A 312 6.89 -10.19 -11.67
CA ARG A 312 6.44 -11.20 -10.69
C ARG A 312 5.60 -10.54 -9.59
N GLN A 313 4.60 -9.76 -10.01
CA GLN A 313 3.70 -9.06 -9.10
C GLN A 313 2.64 -10.03 -8.56
N GLY A 314 2.39 -9.97 -7.26
CA GLY A 314 1.27 -10.63 -6.62
C GLY A 314 -0.02 -9.80 -6.70
N VAL A 315 -1.05 -10.21 -5.95
CA VAL A 315 -2.23 -9.36 -5.73
C VAL A 315 -1.79 -8.08 -4.99
N PRO A 316 -2.18 -6.89 -5.48
CA PRO A 316 -1.87 -5.62 -4.82
C PRO A 316 -2.71 -5.46 -3.55
N PHE A 317 -2.14 -5.85 -2.41
CA PHE A 317 -2.84 -5.81 -1.13
C PHE A 317 -2.68 -4.48 -0.36
N PHE A 318 -3.73 -4.18 0.39
CA PHE A 318 -3.80 -3.22 1.50
C PHE A 318 -3.66 -3.99 2.81
N PHE A 319 -2.66 -3.67 3.61
CA PHE A 319 -2.46 -4.26 4.93
C PHE A 319 -2.81 -3.25 6.02
N LEU A 320 -3.66 -3.67 6.95
CA LEU A 320 -4.12 -2.87 8.08
C LEU A 320 -4.03 -3.68 9.38
N ARG A 321 -3.64 -3.00 10.46
CA ARG A 321 -3.70 -3.56 11.82
C ARG A 321 -4.43 -2.62 12.76
N VAL A 322 -5.54 -3.10 13.31
CA VAL A 322 -6.50 -2.32 14.09
C VAL A 322 -6.60 -2.91 15.50
N ASP A 323 -6.79 -2.09 16.53
CA ASP A 323 -7.12 -2.55 17.88
C ASP A 323 -8.64 -2.46 18.17
N ARG A 324 -9.07 -2.91 19.36
CA ARG A 324 -10.49 -2.94 19.73
C ARG A 324 -11.13 -1.55 19.85
N ALA A 325 -10.33 -0.50 20.01
CA ALA A 325 -10.80 0.88 20.04
C ALA A 325 -10.87 1.50 18.63
N GLY A 326 -10.51 0.75 17.59
CA GLY A 326 -10.47 1.23 16.21
C GLY A 326 -9.19 1.98 15.86
N ASN A 327 -8.17 1.99 16.73
CA ASN A 327 -6.89 2.61 16.40
C ASN A 327 -6.16 1.74 15.38
N ILE A 328 -5.87 2.32 14.22
CA ILE A 328 -5.10 1.65 13.17
C ILE A 328 -3.62 1.96 13.37
N SER A 329 -2.88 0.97 13.87
CA SER A 329 -1.46 1.09 14.24
C SER A 329 -0.49 0.76 13.10
N LYS A 330 -0.95 0.13 12.02
CA LYS A 330 -0.16 -0.10 10.80
C LYS A 330 -1.03 0.05 9.56
N ARG A 331 -0.48 0.73 8.55
CA ARG A 331 -1.04 0.88 7.20
C ARG A 331 0.08 0.66 6.21
N GLN A 332 -0.09 -0.27 5.29
CA GLN A 332 0.85 -0.48 4.21
C GLN A 332 0.08 -0.85 2.95
N SER A 333 0.54 -0.37 1.81
CA SER A 333 -0.17 -0.57 0.57
C SER A 333 0.79 -0.69 -0.61
N ALA A 334 0.49 -1.62 -1.51
CA ALA A 334 1.11 -1.72 -2.82
C ALA A 334 0.57 -0.69 -3.84
N THR A 335 -0.65 -0.17 -3.61
CA THR A 335 -1.37 0.71 -4.57
C THR A 335 -2.16 1.82 -3.88
N ASP A 336 -2.75 2.74 -4.65
CA ASP A 336 -3.56 3.81 -4.07
C ASP A 336 -4.90 3.27 -3.50
N PHE A 337 -5.16 3.55 -2.22
CA PHE A 337 -6.40 3.13 -1.51
C PHE A 337 -6.88 4.14 -0.47
N HIS A 338 -8.20 4.18 -0.26
CA HIS A 338 -8.93 5.14 0.55
C HIS A 338 -8.46 5.24 2.02
N PHE A 339 -8.00 4.16 2.64
CA PHE A 339 -7.46 4.21 4.02
C PHE A 339 -5.94 4.21 4.10
N SER A 340 -5.23 4.53 3.02
CA SER A 340 -3.77 4.47 2.99
C SER A 340 -3.12 5.48 3.94
N LYS A 341 -3.79 6.62 4.21
CA LYS A 341 -3.27 7.70 5.07
C LYS A 341 -4.16 8.00 6.29
N VAL A 342 -5.47 8.14 6.10
CA VAL A 342 -6.44 8.50 7.17
C VAL A 342 -7.73 7.68 7.02
N GLY A 343 -8.57 7.61 8.06
CA GLY A 343 -9.87 6.93 8.04
C GLY A 343 -9.83 5.47 8.55
N GLY A 344 -10.93 4.75 8.31
CA GLY A 344 -11.14 3.35 8.69
C GLY A 344 -11.95 3.15 9.99
N SER A 345 -12.66 4.18 10.45
CA SER A 345 -13.48 4.14 11.67
C SER A 345 -14.95 3.78 11.42
N CYS A 346 -15.29 3.30 10.22
CA CYS A 346 -16.65 2.89 9.92
C CYS A 346 -16.99 1.58 10.66
N PRO A 347 -18.02 1.57 11.52
CA PRO A 347 -18.41 0.37 12.27
C PRO A 347 -19.03 -0.74 11.39
N LEU A 348 -19.48 -0.41 10.18
CA LEU A 348 -19.96 -1.39 9.19
C LEU A 348 -18.81 -2.14 8.49
N TRP A 349 -17.56 -1.69 8.66
CA TRP A 349 -16.40 -2.41 8.17
C TRP A 349 -16.10 -3.58 9.12
N ARG A 350 -16.14 -4.82 8.59
CA ARG A 350 -16.04 -6.06 9.36
C ARG A 350 -14.69 -6.27 10.05
N VAL A 351 -13.71 -5.38 9.85
CA VAL A 351 -12.46 -5.44 10.61
C VAL A 351 -12.71 -5.41 12.12
N HIS A 352 -13.70 -4.62 12.55
CA HIS A 352 -14.04 -4.44 13.97
C HIS A 352 -14.78 -5.66 14.53
N SER A 353 -15.50 -6.40 13.69
CA SER A 353 -16.21 -7.63 14.08
C SER A 353 -15.26 -8.79 14.39
N ALA A 354 -13.98 -8.72 13.97
CA ALA A 354 -13.01 -9.78 14.24
C ALA A 354 -12.75 -9.99 15.74
N PHE A 355 -12.96 -8.96 16.57
CA PHE A 355 -12.75 -9.07 18.02
C PHE A 355 -13.84 -9.88 18.74
N ASP A 356 -14.99 -10.07 18.09
CA ASP A 356 -16.10 -10.88 18.63
C ASP A 356 -16.03 -12.33 18.14
N ARG A 357 -15.16 -12.62 17.17
CA ARG A 357 -14.93 -13.96 16.61
C ARG A 357 -13.43 -14.34 16.60
N PRO A 358 -12.81 -14.52 17.78
CA PRO A 358 -11.38 -14.82 17.86
C PRO A 358 -11.02 -16.10 17.08
N GLY A 359 -9.98 -16.02 16.25
CA GLY A 359 -9.48 -17.15 15.49
C GLY A 359 -10.14 -17.37 14.13
N GLU A 360 -11.35 -16.86 13.89
CA GLU A 360 -12.06 -16.96 12.61
C GLU A 360 -11.49 -15.99 11.55
N ILE A 361 -11.52 -16.42 10.29
CA ILE A 361 -11.27 -15.55 9.13
C ILE A 361 -12.62 -14.98 8.68
N LEU A 362 -12.74 -13.65 8.70
CA LEU A 362 -13.90 -12.93 8.23
C LEU A 362 -13.64 -12.35 6.84
N THR A 363 -14.59 -12.49 5.95
CA THR A 363 -14.55 -11.87 4.62
C THR A 363 -15.63 -10.79 4.48
N GLN A 364 -15.35 -9.80 3.63
CA GLN A 364 -16.31 -8.75 3.29
C GLN A 364 -16.07 -8.20 1.88
N ILE A 365 -17.14 -8.07 1.10
CA ILE A 365 -17.15 -7.18 -0.06
C ILE A 365 -17.66 -5.82 0.42
N ALA A 366 -16.81 -4.80 0.35
CA ALA A 366 -17.10 -3.48 0.88
C ALA A 366 -17.06 -2.44 -0.25
N GLU A 367 -18.08 -1.57 -0.32
CA GLU A 367 -18.15 -0.49 -1.30
C GLU A 367 -18.00 0.86 -0.60
N MET A 368 -17.05 1.64 -1.10
CA MET A 368 -16.80 3.00 -0.65
C MET A 368 -17.79 3.99 -1.29
N PRO A 369 -17.97 5.22 -0.76
CA PRO A 369 -18.99 6.15 -1.25
C PRO A 369 -18.86 6.53 -2.74
N GLU A 370 -17.66 6.46 -3.32
CA GLU A 370 -17.37 6.68 -4.74
C GLU A 370 -17.66 5.46 -5.64
N GLY A 371 -18.17 4.35 -5.06
CA GLY A 371 -18.59 3.16 -5.79
C GLY A 371 -17.49 2.12 -6.01
N ARG A 372 -16.25 2.38 -5.60
CA ARG A 372 -15.17 1.39 -5.67
C ARG A 372 -15.40 0.27 -4.65
N ARG A 373 -15.21 -0.98 -5.10
CA ARG A 373 -15.44 -2.18 -4.31
C ARG A 373 -14.13 -2.89 -3.99
N TYR A 374 -14.05 -3.38 -2.76
CA TYR A 374 -12.89 -4.06 -2.22
C TYR A 374 -13.29 -5.37 -1.57
N PHE A 375 -12.42 -6.37 -1.68
CA PHE A 375 -12.55 -7.62 -0.97
C PHE A 375 -11.57 -7.65 0.20
N TRP A 376 -12.10 -7.87 1.41
CA TRP A 376 -11.36 -7.88 2.67
C TRP A 376 -11.32 -9.28 3.26
N VAL A 377 -10.15 -9.65 3.80
CA VAL A 377 -9.92 -10.83 4.62
C VAL A 377 -9.36 -10.36 5.96
N THR A 378 -10.06 -10.63 7.06
CA THR A 378 -9.68 -10.18 8.39
C THR A 378 -9.59 -11.33 9.37
N ARG A 379 -8.59 -11.32 10.25
CA ARG A 379 -8.53 -12.22 11.41
C ARG A 379 -8.01 -11.50 12.64
N MET A 380 -8.57 -11.82 13.80
CA MET A 380 -8.02 -11.39 15.09
C MET A 380 -6.76 -12.20 15.42
N VAL A 381 -5.70 -11.50 15.80
CA VAL A 381 -4.43 -12.05 16.26
C VAL A 381 -4.18 -11.62 17.70
N GLN A 382 -3.63 -12.53 18.49
CA GLN A 382 -3.31 -12.29 19.88
C GLN A 382 -1.89 -12.75 20.19
N SER A 383 -1.15 -11.93 20.92
CA SER A 383 0.10 -12.32 21.55
C SER A 383 -0.03 -12.15 23.05
N ARG A 384 -0.04 -13.26 23.79
CA ARG A 384 0.06 -13.29 25.25
C ARG A 384 1.48 -13.61 25.65
N ARG A 385 1.95 -12.98 26.72
CA ARG A 385 3.25 -13.22 27.33
C ARG A 385 3.13 -13.14 28.83
N GLY A 386 4.07 -13.79 29.52
CA GLY A 386 4.06 -13.87 30.97
C GLY A 386 2.90 -14.71 31.49
N ARG A 387 2.59 -14.50 32.75
CA ARG A 387 1.67 -15.37 33.53
C ARG A 387 0.22 -14.89 33.43
N TYR A 388 -0.69 -15.73 33.93
CA TYR A 388 -2.09 -15.35 34.13
C TYR A 388 -2.23 -13.96 34.76
N GLY A 389 -3.13 -13.13 34.23
CA GLY A 389 -3.31 -11.73 34.63
C GLY A 389 -2.43 -10.72 33.89
N SER A 390 -1.41 -11.15 33.13
CA SER A 390 -0.61 -10.24 32.32
C SER A 390 -1.39 -9.74 31.10
N PRO A 391 -1.38 -8.42 30.81
CA PRO A 391 -2.05 -7.89 29.64
C PRO A 391 -1.41 -8.42 28.35
N GLY A 392 -2.20 -9.04 27.49
CA GLY A 392 -1.79 -9.44 26.14
C GLY A 392 -2.00 -8.31 25.13
N LYS A 393 -1.41 -8.46 23.94
CA LYS A 393 -1.72 -7.61 22.78
C LYS A 393 -2.76 -8.32 21.90
N VAL A 394 -3.79 -7.60 21.51
CA VAL A 394 -4.90 -8.09 20.68
C VAL A 394 -5.12 -7.10 19.54
N PHE A 395 -5.08 -7.60 18.31
CA PHE A 395 -5.30 -6.79 17.10
C PHE A 395 -6.15 -7.56 16.10
N ALA A 396 -6.84 -6.85 15.21
CA ALA A 396 -7.37 -7.39 13.96
C ALA A 396 -6.38 -7.05 12.84
N VAL A 397 -5.98 -8.06 12.08
CA VAL A 397 -5.19 -7.90 10.86
C VAL A 397 -6.12 -8.05 9.68
N ALA A 398 -6.17 -7.04 8.82
CA ALA A 398 -6.98 -7.03 7.61
C ALA A 398 -6.09 -6.90 6.37
N LEU A 399 -6.35 -7.77 5.40
CA LEU A 399 -5.75 -7.75 4.08
C LEU A 399 -6.85 -7.49 3.05
N GLY A 400 -6.75 -6.41 2.30
CA GLY A 400 -7.74 -5.99 1.31
C GLY A 400 -7.16 -5.92 -0.10
N CYS A 401 -7.98 -6.12 -1.12
CA CYS A 401 -7.60 -5.88 -2.51
C CYS A 401 -8.79 -5.31 -3.29
N ASP A 402 -8.54 -4.76 -4.48
CA ASP A 402 -9.60 -4.42 -5.43
C ASP A 402 -10.43 -5.67 -5.75
N ILE A 403 -11.76 -5.51 -5.87
CA ILE A 403 -12.67 -6.64 -6.13
C ILE A 403 -12.28 -7.43 -7.39
N ALA A 404 -11.65 -6.78 -8.38
CA ALA A 404 -11.16 -7.43 -9.60
C ALA A 404 -10.13 -8.55 -9.32
N HIS A 405 -9.46 -8.51 -8.17
CA HIS A 405 -8.49 -9.53 -7.77
C HIS A 405 -9.07 -10.60 -6.84
N ALA A 406 -10.28 -10.41 -6.31
CA ALA A 406 -10.85 -11.27 -5.29
C ALA A 406 -10.94 -12.74 -5.72
N GLY A 407 -11.26 -13.01 -7.01
CA GLY A 407 -11.33 -14.37 -7.55
C GLY A 407 -10.02 -15.16 -7.52
N ARG A 408 -8.87 -14.52 -7.22
CA ARG A 408 -7.57 -15.17 -7.02
C ARG A 408 -7.39 -15.70 -5.60
N LEU A 409 -8.25 -15.32 -4.67
CA LEU A 409 -8.14 -15.67 -3.26
C LEU A 409 -9.05 -16.86 -2.94
N VAL A 410 -8.54 -17.87 -2.23
CA VAL A 410 -9.31 -18.99 -1.70
C VAL A 410 -10.51 -18.52 -0.87
N TYR A 411 -10.40 -17.34 -0.25
CA TYR A 411 -11.42 -16.74 0.59
C TYR A 411 -12.65 -16.25 -0.17
N SER A 412 -12.59 -16.11 -1.49
CA SER A 412 -13.77 -15.77 -2.30
C SER A 412 -14.58 -17.00 -2.74
N GLN A 413 -14.12 -18.22 -2.44
CA GLN A 413 -14.79 -19.44 -2.86
C GLN A 413 -16.22 -19.50 -2.28
N GLY A 414 -17.19 -19.79 -3.14
CA GLY A 414 -18.60 -19.85 -2.77
C GLY A 414 -19.29 -18.49 -2.62
N LEU A 415 -18.60 -17.37 -2.85
CA LEU A 415 -19.20 -16.04 -2.87
C LEU A 415 -19.52 -15.62 -4.30
N ASP A 416 -20.73 -15.08 -4.52
CA ASP A 416 -21.03 -14.32 -5.72
C ASP A 416 -20.45 -12.91 -5.57
N LEU A 417 -19.33 -12.65 -6.25
CA LEU A 417 -18.65 -11.36 -6.21
C LEU A 417 -19.40 -10.26 -6.97
N GLY A 418 -20.36 -10.64 -7.82
CA GLY A 418 -21.19 -9.72 -8.60
C GLY A 418 -22.50 -9.34 -7.90
N ASP A 419 -22.94 -10.13 -6.93
CA ASP A 419 -24.20 -9.92 -6.21
C ASP A 419 -24.22 -8.58 -5.46
N PRO A 420 -25.06 -7.61 -5.86
CA PRO A 420 -25.19 -6.34 -5.15
C PRO A 420 -25.63 -6.51 -3.69
N ALA A 421 -26.37 -7.58 -3.35
CA ALA A 421 -26.83 -7.84 -1.99
C ALA A 421 -25.70 -8.29 -1.04
N ALA A 422 -24.62 -8.86 -1.58
CA ALA A 422 -23.42 -9.23 -0.81
C ALA A 422 -22.52 -8.03 -0.47
N VAL A 423 -22.74 -6.88 -1.12
CA VAL A 423 -21.92 -5.67 -0.97
C VAL A 423 -22.37 -4.86 0.24
N THR A 424 -21.45 -4.61 1.18
CA THR A 424 -21.72 -3.72 2.31
C THR A 424 -21.30 -2.28 1.96
N PRO A 425 -22.23 -1.29 1.97
CA PRO A 425 -21.87 0.11 1.79
C PRO A 425 -21.19 0.65 3.04
N ILE A 426 -19.89 0.93 2.96
CA ILE A 426 -19.08 1.50 4.04
C ILE A 426 -18.62 2.93 3.72
N GLY A 427 -17.89 3.55 4.64
CA GLY A 427 -17.23 4.84 4.42
C GLY A 427 -15.93 4.97 5.21
N ALA A 428 -15.25 6.11 5.11
CA ALA A 428 -13.99 6.35 5.82
C ALA A 428 -14.15 6.73 7.30
N GLY A 429 -15.32 7.27 7.66
CA GLY A 429 -15.69 7.69 9.01
C GLY A 429 -16.92 8.61 8.95
N CYS A 430 -17.78 8.60 9.97
CA CYS A 430 -19.09 9.27 9.89
C CYS A 430 -19.01 10.76 9.56
N LYS A 431 -18.02 11.48 10.15
CA LYS A 431 -17.79 12.91 9.96
C LYS A 431 -17.43 13.31 8.52
N ILE A 432 -16.98 12.37 7.68
CA ILE A 432 -16.57 12.63 6.29
C ILE A 432 -17.29 11.72 5.29
N CYS A 433 -18.25 10.92 5.74
CA CYS A 433 -18.98 9.99 4.89
C CYS A 433 -20.23 10.68 4.30
N PRO A 434 -20.40 10.75 2.97
CA PRO A 434 -21.53 11.42 2.34
C PRO A 434 -22.81 10.58 2.27
N ARG A 435 -22.78 9.29 2.68
CA ARG A 435 -23.96 8.40 2.58
C ARG A 435 -25.12 8.87 3.45
N GLU A 436 -26.23 9.27 2.84
CA GLU A 436 -27.34 9.92 3.55
C GLU A 436 -28.21 8.94 4.35
N GLU A 437 -28.41 7.72 3.82
CA GLU A 437 -29.30 6.70 4.41
C GLU A 437 -28.54 5.64 5.22
N CYS A 438 -27.55 6.06 6.03
CA CYS A 438 -26.78 5.15 6.88
C CYS A 438 -27.43 4.98 8.27
N SER A 439 -28.04 3.82 8.51
CA SER A 439 -28.66 3.48 9.81
C SER A 439 -27.67 3.43 10.97
N GLN A 440 -26.40 3.15 10.69
CA GLN A 440 -25.34 3.02 11.69
C GLN A 440 -24.60 4.35 11.96
N ARG A 441 -25.03 5.47 11.37
CA ARG A 441 -24.31 6.75 11.44
C ARG A 441 -24.20 7.25 12.89
N ALA A 442 -22.96 7.44 13.35
CA ALA A 442 -22.67 7.92 14.71
C ALA A 442 -22.56 9.44 14.81
N PHE A 443 -22.13 10.12 13.74
CA PHE A 443 -21.94 11.58 13.72
C PHE A 443 -22.45 12.17 12.40
N PRO A 444 -22.95 13.42 12.42
CA PRO A 444 -23.23 14.15 11.19
C PRO A 444 -21.96 14.39 10.39
N MET A 445 -22.12 14.51 9.07
CA MET A 445 -21.02 14.89 8.19
C MET A 445 -20.62 16.36 8.46
N LEU A 446 -19.32 16.63 8.56
CA LEU A 446 -18.78 17.98 8.71
C LEU A 446 -19.12 18.80 7.46
N GLY A 447 -19.43 20.08 7.68
CA GLY A 447 -19.73 21.02 6.59
C GLY A 447 -21.12 20.84 5.95
N ARG A 448 -21.93 19.87 6.40
CA ARG A 448 -23.34 19.74 5.98
C ARG A 448 -24.30 20.18 7.10
N PRO A 449 -25.28 21.05 6.81
CA PRO A 449 -26.28 21.45 7.80
C PRO A 449 -27.18 20.27 8.18
N LEU A 450 -27.57 20.21 9.45
CA LEU A 450 -28.54 19.24 9.96
C LEU A 450 -29.96 19.69 9.64
N ALA A 451 -30.71 18.87 8.92
CA ALA A 451 -32.13 19.09 8.65
C ALA A 451 -33.01 18.52 9.79
N ALA A 452 -32.80 19.01 11.02
CA ALA A 452 -33.57 18.53 12.18
C ALA A 452 -35.04 18.96 12.07
N ASN A 453 -35.97 18.01 12.19
CA ASN A 453 -37.41 18.24 12.17
C ASN A 453 -38.06 17.62 13.41
N PRO A 454 -38.52 18.41 14.39
CA PRO A 454 -39.17 17.90 15.61
C PRO A 454 -40.42 17.04 15.35
N GLY A 455 -41.08 17.19 14.21
CA GLY A 455 -42.26 16.40 13.81
C GLY A 455 -41.91 15.11 13.05
N ARG A 456 -40.63 14.80 12.83
CA ARG A 456 -40.20 13.57 12.13
C ARG A 456 -39.15 12.83 12.96
N ALA A 457 -39.40 11.55 13.22
CA ALA A 457 -38.39 10.60 13.68
C ALA A 457 -37.97 9.71 12.51
N GLN A 458 -36.68 9.73 12.16
CA GLN A 458 -36.12 8.90 11.09
C GLN A 458 -35.34 7.72 11.70
N PHE A 459 -35.32 6.57 11.01
CA PHE A 459 -34.52 5.42 11.42
C PHE A 459 -33.01 5.71 11.33
N SER A 460 -32.58 6.37 10.24
CA SER A 460 -31.19 6.76 10.04
C SER A 460 -30.87 8.06 10.79
N PRO A 461 -29.91 8.06 11.74
CA PRO A 461 -29.51 9.26 12.46
C PRO A 461 -28.95 10.31 11.50
N TYR A 462 -29.30 11.58 11.70
CA TYR A 462 -28.79 12.72 10.92
C TYR A 462 -29.05 12.63 9.41
N ALA A 463 -30.03 11.83 8.99
CA ALA A 463 -30.43 11.80 7.59
C ALA A 463 -30.99 13.17 7.16
N PRO A 464 -30.76 13.58 5.90
CA PRO A 464 -31.40 14.78 5.39
C PRO A 464 -32.92 14.60 5.38
N ALA A 465 -33.64 15.71 5.50
CA ALA A 465 -35.07 15.72 5.28
C ALA A 465 -35.32 15.33 3.82
N GLN A 466 -35.95 14.18 3.57
CA GLN A 466 -36.44 13.84 2.23
C GLN A 466 -37.32 15.00 1.74
N ALA A 467 -37.02 15.52 0.55
CA ALA A 467 -37.90 16.47 -0.12
C ALA A 467 -39.31 15.83 -0.23
N PRO A 468 -40.40 16.61 -0.05
CA PRO A 468 -41.72 16.07 -0.26
C PRO A 468 -41.80 15.49 -1.68
N SER A 469 -42.23 14.23 -1.80
CA SER A 469 -42.56 13.62 -3.08
C SER A 469 -43.58 14.53 -3.79
N ALA A 470 -43.20 15.05 -4.96
CA ALA A 470 -44.08 15.84 -5.80
C ALA A 470 -45.24 15.00 -6.34
#